data_AF-A0A8S0GX17-F1
#
_entry.id   AF-A0A8S0GX17-F1
#
_cell.length_a   1.000
_cell.length_b   1.000
_cell.length_c   1.000
_cell.angle_alpha   90.00
_cell.angle_beta   90.00
_cell.angle_gamma   90.00
#
_symmetry.space_group_name_H-M   'P 1'
#
loop_
_entity.id
_entity.type
_entity.pdbx_description
1 polymer ?
#
loop_
_entity_poly.entity_id
_entity_poly.type
_entity_poly.pdbx_seq_one_letter_code
_entity_poly.pdbx_strand_id
1 'polypeptide(L)' 'MRQRGAKVLLAAPDDIGERDLTLSRAEHPTLDPILAIQSFYVMAAGLAQARSMDPDQPRHLSKVTRTH' A
#
# COMPACT_ATOMS: atom_id res chain seq x y z
N MET A 1 -13.48 4.80 13.34
CA MET A 1 -13.33 5.48 12.04
C MET A 1 -14.51 5.23 11.10
N ARG A 2 -14.88 3.96 10.81
CA ARG A 2 -16.07 3.64 9.99
C ARG A 2 -17.38 4.23 10.54
N GLN A 3 -17.65 4.09 11.84
CA GLN A 3 -18.80 4.73 12.52
C GLN A 3 -18.81 6.28 12.44
N ARG A 4 -17.68 6.89 12.09
CA ARG A 4 -17.55 8.35 11.90
C ARG A 4 -17.64 8.75 10.42
N GLY A 5 -18.06 7.85 9.53
CA GLY A 5 -18.26 8.11 8.10
C GLY A 5 -17.01 8.00 7.22
N ALA A 6 -15.86 7.60 7.76
CA ALA A 6 -14.64 7.44 6.96
C ALA A 6 -14.67 6.15 6.12
N LYS A 7 -14.21 6.23 4.86
CA LYS A 7 -13.90 5.05 4.04
C LYS A 7 -12.57 4.46 4.51
N VAL A 8 -12.65 3.36 5.25
CA VAL A 8 -11.47 2.68 5.83
C VAL A 8 -11.18 1.41 5.05
N LEU A 9 -9.96 1.31 4.53
CA LEU A 9 -9.41 0.08 3.95
C LEU A 9 -8.63 -0.68 5.03
N LEU A 10 -9.02 -1.93 5.29
CA LEU A 10 -8.36 -2.85 6.20
C LEU A 10 -7.37 -3.74 5.44
N ALA A 11 -6.09 -3.62 5.75
CA ALA A 11 -5.10 -4.59 5.34
C ALA A 11 -4.97 -5.67 6.41
N ALA A 12 -5.24 -6.93 6.09
CA ALA A 12 -5.22 -8.04 7.03
C ALA A 12 -4.93 -9.37 6.33
N PRO A 13 -4.54 -10.44 7.07
CA PRO A 13 -4.33 -11.75 6.48
C PRO A 13 -5.60 -12.33 5.85
N ASP A 14 -5.42 -13.38 5.07
CA ASP A 14 -6.47 -14.00 4.25
C ASP A 14 -7.60 -14.67 5.05
N ASP A 15 -7.36 -14.99 6.31
CA ASP A 15 -8.34 -15.50 7.27
C ASP A 15 -9.28 -14.41 7.83
N ILE A 16 -8.99 -13.13 7.60
CA ILE A 16 -9.87 -12.02 7.98
C ILE A 16 -10.81 -11.68 6.82
N GLY A 17 -12.11 -11.95 7.02
CA GLY A 17 -13.15 -11.77 6.00
C GLY A 17 -13.44 -10.30 5.65
N GLU A 18 -13.27 -9.37 6.60
CA GLU A 18 -13.54 -7.94 6.42
C GLU A 18 -12.37 -7.16 5.80
N ARG A 19 -11.33 -7.85 5.30
CA ARG A 19 -10.16 -7.21 4.70
C ARG A 19 -10.50 -6.59 3.34
N ASP A 20 -9.90 -5.45 3.06
CA ASP A 20 -9.92 -4.79 1.76
C ASP A 20 -8.63 -5.08 0.96
N LEU A 21 -7.54 -5.41 1.66
CA LEU A 21 -6.24 -5.76 1.09
C LEU A 21 -5.66 -6.96 1.84
N THR A 22 -5.24 -7.99 1.12
CA THR A 22 -4.57 -9.14 1.73
C THR A 22 -3.14 -8.80 2.13
N LEU A 23 -2.81 -9.02 3.41
CA LEU A 23 -1.44 -9.01 3.93
C LEU A 23 -0.90 -10.43 3.96
N SER A 24 0.16 -10.69 3.20
CA SER A 24 0.88 -11.97 3.30
C SER A 24 1.58 -12.06 4.64
N ARG A 25 1.46 -13.20 5.31
CA ARG A 25 2.20 -13.53 6.53
C ARG A 25 3.53 -14.16 6.16
N ALA A 26 4.60 -13.73 6.80
CA ALA A 26 5.88 -14.39 6.65
C ALA A 26 5.94 -15.62 7.55
N GLU A 27 6.84 -16.56 7.23
CA GLU A 27 7.12 -17.69 8.12
C GLU A 27 7.73 -17.22 9.45
N HIS A 28 8.49 -16.12 9.42
CA HIS A 28 9.10 -15.52 10.60
C HIS A 28 8.51 -14.12 10.86
N PRO A 29 7.98 -13.82 12.06
CA PRO A 29 7.31 -12.54 12.34
C PRO A 29 8.17 -11.29 12.06
N THR A 30 9.48 -11.36 12.27
CA THR A 30 10.42 -10.27 11.93
C THR A 30 10.39 -9.86 10.44
N LEU A 31 9.92 -10.74 9.55
CA LEU A 31 9.80 -10.49 8.12
C LEU A 31 8.42 -9.96 7.72
N ASP A 32 7.43 -9.95 8.62
CA ASP A 32 6.08 -9.44 8.33
C ASP A 32 6.09 -7.99 7.80
N PRO A 33 6.93 -7.05 8.30
CA PRO A 33 6.98 -5.70 7.73
C PRO A 33 7.41 -5.68 6.25
N ILE A 34 8.27 -6.61 5.84
CA ILE A 34 8.74 -6.73 4.45
C ILE A 34 7.60 -7.20 3.53
N LEU A 35 6.77 -8.12 3.99
CA LEU A 35 5.60 -8.55 3.21
C LEU A 35 4.46 -7.54 3.27
N ALA A 36 4.30 -6.81 4.37
CA ALA A 36 3.30 -5.76 4.49
C ALA A 36 3.53 -4.62 3.48
N ILE A 37 4.80 -4.23 3.27
CA ILE A 37 5.13 -3.17 2.31
C ILE A 37 4.88 -3.62 0.85
N GLN A 38 5.01 -4.92 0.54
CA GLN A 38 4.67 -5.47 -0.76
C GLN A 38 3.18 -5.25 -1.09
N SER A 39 2.28 -5.63 -0.17
CA SER A 39 0.83 -5.44 -0.35
C SER A 39 0.48 -3.96 -0.55
N PHE A 40 1.13 -3.07 0.20
CA PHE A 40 0.90 -1.64 0.09
C PHE A 40 1.29 -1.06 -1.29
N TYR A 41 2.50 -1.36 -1.79
CA TYR A 41 2.97 -0.77 -3.05
C TYR A 41 2.14 -1.22 -4.26
N VAL A 42 1.67 -2.47 -4.27
CA VAL A 42 0.76 -2.95 -5.32
C VAL A 42 -0.56 -2.17 -5.30
N MET A 43 -1.14 -1.97 -4.12
CA MET A 43 -2.35 -1.16 -3.96
C MET A 43 -2.14 0.30 -4.39
N ALA A 44 -1.03 0.92 -3.97
CA ALA A 44 -0.71 2.30 -4.32
C ALA A 44 -0.52 2.50 -5.83
N ALA A 45 0.15 1.56 -6.51
CA ALA A 45 0.32 1.59 -7.97
C ALA A 45 -1.03 1.48 -8.70
N GLY A 46 -1.89 0.54 -8.28
CA GLY A 46 -3.25 0.41 -8.83
C GLY A 46 -4.09 1.68 -8.61
N LEU A 47 -3.98 2.32 -7.45
CA LEU A 47 -4.65 3.58 -7.17
C LEU A 47 -4.15 4.72 -8.07
N ALA A 48 -2.85 4.81 -8.33
CA ALA A 48 -2.28 5.82 -9.23
C ALA A 48 -2.85 5.67 -10.64
N GLN A 49 -2.86 4.45 -11.17
CA GLN A 49 -3.42 4.14 -12.49
C GLN A 49 -4.92 4.45 -12.57
N ALA A 50 -5.70 4.07 -11.55
CA ALA A 50 -7.13 4.39 -11.46
C ALA A 50 -7.41 5.89 -11.43
N ARG A 51 -6.42 6.71 -11.05
CA ARG A 51 -6.47 8.18 -11.06
C ARG A 51 -5.79 8.80 -12.28
N SER A 52 -5.44 7.99 -13.29
CA SER A 52 -4.73 8.43 -14.49
C SER A 52 -3.38 9.09 -14.19
N MET A 53 -2.67 8.60 -13.18
CA MET A 53 -1.33 9.03 -12.80
C MET A 53 -0.29 7.95 -13.12
N ASP A 54 0.93 8.36 -13.50
CA ASP A 54 2.08 7.47 -13.70
C ASP A 54 2.84 7.29 -12.36
N PRO A 55 2.82 6.09 -11.74
CA PRO A 55 3.56 5.83 -10.50
C PRO A 55 5.08 5.78 -10.69
N ASP A 56 5.58 5.57 -11.91
CA ASP A 56 7.03 5.53 -12.22
C ASP A 56 7.61 6.93 -12.45
N GLN A 57 6.76 7.89 -12.84
CA GLN A 57 7.11 9.30 -13.02
C GLN A 57 6.21 10.22 -12.19
N PRO A 58 6.27 10.13 -10.84
CA PRO A 58 5.45 10.95 -9.98
C PRO A 58 5.81 12.43 -10.12
N ARG A 59 4.78 13.29 -10.15
CA ARG A 59 4.94 14.75 -10.25
C ARG A 59 5.82 15.28 -9.11
N HIS A 60 6.71 16.22 -9.45
CA HIS A 60 7.56 16.94 -8.50
C HIS A 60 8.62 16.10 -7.79
N LEU A 61 8.80 14.83 -8.14
CA LEU A 61 9.88 13.99 -7.63
C LEU A 61 10.95 13.80 -8.70
N SER A 62 12.19 13.74 -8.24
CA SER A 62 13.34 13.32 -9.05
C SER A 62 13.86 12.00 -8.50
N LYS A 63 14.38 11.15 -9.38
CA LYS A 63 14.99 9.88 -8.94
C LYS A 63 16.13 10.09 -7.94
N VAL A 64 16.86 11.21 -8.06
CA VAL A 64 17.89 11.67 -7.13
C VAL A 64 17.64 13.14 -6.82
N THR A 65 17.50 13.49 -5.54
CA THR A 65 17.50 14.89 -5.10
C THR A 65 18.93 15.39 -5.05
N ARG A 66 19.24 16.43 -5.84
CA ARG A 66 20.55 17.08 -5.85
C ARG A 66 20.43 18.45 -5.20
N THR A 67 21.30 18.72 -4.22
CA THR A 67 21.48 20.03 -3.60
C THR A 67 22.83 20.57 -4.04
N HIS A 68 22.87 21.80 -4.55
CA HIS A 68 24.09 22.49 -4.96
C HIS A 68 24.69 23.29 -3.81
#